data_AF-A0A0R0J9L5-F1
#
_entry.id   AF-A0A0R0J9L5-F1
#
_cell.length_a   1.000
_cell.length_b   1.000
_cell.length_c   1.000
_cell.angle_alpha   90.00
_cell.angle_beta   90.00
_cell.angle_gamma   90.00
#
_symmetry.space_group_name_H-M   'P 1'
#
loop_
_entity.id
_entity.type
_entity.pdbx_description
1 polymer ?
#
loop_
_entity_poly.entity_id
_entity_poly.type
_entity_poly.pdbx_seq_one_letter_code
_entity_poly.pdbx_strand_id
1 'polypeptide(L)'
;MHRAISFFVQPRCLLLIGVLSIFLILALSGTKWVEEKEEQPEITDRVFFDVDIDGQRLGRIVIGLYGQVVPKTVENFRALCTGT
;
A
#
# COMPACT_ATOMS: atom_id res chain seq x y z
N MET A 1 -46.91 17.36 -27.94
CA MET A 1 -45.61 17.03 -27.34
C MET A 1 -45.46 17.43 -25.86
N HIS A 2 -46.19 18.44 -25.36
CA HIS A 2 -46.10 18.90 -23.95
C HIS A 2 -46.54 17.87 -22.88
N ARG A 3 -47.46 16.94 -23.21
CA ARG A 3 -47.98 15.92 -22.26
C ARG A 3 -46.97 14.83 -21.86
N ALA A 4 -45.97 14.55 -22.70
CA ALA A 4 -44.93 13.57 -22.39
C ALA A 4 -43.98 14.10 -21.30
N ILE A 5 -43.74 15.41 -21.29
CA ILE A 5 -42.87 16.09 -20.31
C ILE A 5 -43.57 16.14 -18.94
N SER A 6 -44.90 16.31 -18.90
CA SER A 6 -45.64 16.38 -17.62
C SER A 6 -45.73 15.05 -16.86
N PHE A 7 -45.52 13.90 -17.52
CA PHE A 7 -45.43 12.61 -16.82
C PHE A 7 -44.14 12.54 -15.96
N PHE A 8 -43.04 13.08 -16.49
CA PHE A 8 -41.76 13.21 -15.76
C PHE A 8 -41.85 14.12 -14.54
N VAL A 9 -42.75 15.11 -14.55
CA VAL A 9 -42.98 16.07 -13.46
C VAL A 9 -44.03 15.57 -12.46
N GLN A 10 -44.55 14.35 -12.59
CA GLN A 10 -45.41 13.82 -11.54
C GLN A 10 -44.60 13.66 -10.25
N PRO A 11 -45.10 14.13 -9.09
CA PRO A 11 -44.36 14.11 -7.81
C PRO A 11 -43.93 12.69 -7.42
N ARG A 12 -44.68 11.67 -7.89
CA ARG A 12 -44.37 10.25 -7.71
C ARG A 12 -43.10 9.82 -8.45
N CYS A 13 -42.91 10.23 -9.70
CA CYS A 13 -41.71 9.92 -10.47
C CYS A 13 -40.48 10.59 -9.87
N LEU A 14 -40.60 11.85 -9.45
CA LEU A 14 -39.51 12.58 -8.80
C LEU A 14 -39.08 11.94 -7.46
N LEU A 15 -40.04 11.51 -6.63
CA LEU A 15 -39.71 10.77 -5.41
C LEU A 15 -39.01 9.43 -5.69
N LEU A 16 -39.48 8.66 -6.68
CA LEU A 16 -38.87 7.37 -7.03
C LEU A 16 -37.46 7.55 -7.58
N ILE A 17 -37.23 8.53 -8.45
CA ILE A 17 -35.89 8.87 -8.96
C ILE A 17 -34.98 9.31 -7.82
N GLY A 18 -35.50 10.12 -6.89
CA GLY A 18 -34.79 10.53 -5.67
C GLY A 18 -34.34 9.34 -4.84
N VAL A 19 -35.26 8.43 -4.48
CA VAL A 19 -34.95 7.22 -3.70
C VAL A 19 -33.96 6.31 -4.43
N LEU A 20 -34.13 6.11 -5.74
CA LEU A 20 -33.21 5.32 -6.56
C LEU A 20 -31.82 5.95 -6.59
N SER A 21 -31.73 7.28 -6.71
CA SER A 21 -30.44 8.00 -6.69
C SER A 21 -29.75 7.88 -5.34
N ILE A 22 -30.49 7.96 -4.24
CA ILE A 22 -29.96 7.79 -2.88
C ILE A 22 -29.45 6.35 -2.69
N PHE A 23 -30.22 5.35 -3.13
CA PHE A 23 -29.81 3.95 -3.07
C PHE A 23 -28.55 3.67 -3.91
N LEU A 24 -28.46 4.25 -5.12
CA LEU A 24 -27.29 4.16 -5.97
C LEU A 24 -26.04 4.78 -5.33
N ILE A 25 -26.17 5.96 -4.70
CA ILE A 25 -25.07 6.64 -3.99
C ILE A 25 -24.60 5.82 -2.77
N LEU A 26 -25.53 5.23 -2.01
CA LEU A 26 -25.21 4.36 -0.88
C LEU A 26 -24.52 3.08 -1.32
N ALA A 27 -24.98 2.46 -2.41
CA ALA A 27 -24.34 1.29 -3.00
C ALA A 27 -22.91 1.59 -3.51
N LEU A 28 -22.68 2.77 -4.11
CA LEU A 28 -21.33 3.19 -4.51
C LEU A 28 -20.41 3.54 -3.35
N SER A 29 -20.95 4.01 -2.22
CA SER A 29 -20.13 4.36 -1.04
C SER A 29 -19.64 3.14 -0.26
N GLY A 30 -20.20 1.96 -0.49
CA GLY A 30 -20.04 0.78 0.36
C GLY A 30 -18.67 0.09 0.38
N THR A 31 -17.70 0.45 -0.47
CA THR A 31 -16.46 -0.33 -0.59
C THR A 31 -15.22 0.53 -0.87
N LYS A 32 -14.81 1.37 0.09
CA LYS A 32 -13.38 1.72 0.22
C LYS A 32 -12.76 0.86 1.31
N TRP A 33 -12.29 -0.31 0.91
CA TRP A 33 -11.34 -1.06 1.73
C TRP A 33 -10.03 -0.29 1.67
N VAL A 34 -9.68 0.39 2.76
CA VAL A 34 -8.30 0.83 2.94
C VAL A 34 -7.53 -0.46 3.19
N GLU A 35 -6.86 -0.95 2.15
CA GLU A 35 -5.89 -2.02 2.30
C GLU A 35 -4.82 -1.50 3.26
N GLU A 36 -4.69 -2.15 4.42
CA GLU A 36 -3.65 -1.85 5.39
C GLU A 36 -2.32 -2.21 4.73
N LYS A 37 -1.70 -1.20 4.11
CA LYS A 37 -0.36 -1.35 3.56
C LYS A 37 0.60 -1.31 4.74
N GLU A 38 1.15 -2.45 5.10
CA GLU A 38 2.28 -2.49 6.04
C GLU A 38 3.43 -1.68 5.45
N GLU A 39 3.74 -0.56 6.09
CA GLU A 39 4.89 0.26 5.75
C GLU A 39 6.14 -0.49 6.20
N GLN A 40 6.90 -1.00 5.24
CA GLN A 40 8.18 -1.62 5.53
C GLN A 40 9.16 -0.56 6.05
N PRO A 41 9.95 -0.86 7.09
CA PRO A 41 10.94 0.08 7.59
C PRO A 41 11.96 0.45 6.51
N GLU A 42 12.44 1.68 6.54
CA GLU A 42 13.45 2.17 5.61
C GLU A 42 14.81 1.49 5.86
N ILE A 43 15.46 1.03 4.78
CA ILE A 43 16.84 0.52 4.83
C ILE A 43 17.78 1.71 4.98
N THR A 44 18.40 1.86 6.14
CA THR A 44 19.34 2.97 6.43
C THR A 44 20.76 2.65 5.99
N ASP A 45 21.18 1.39 6.14
CA ASP A 45 22.55 0.95 5.93
C ASP A 45 22.56 -0.33 5.11
N ARG A 46 23.68 -0.60 4.43
CA ARG A 46 23.88 -1.82 3.66
C ARG A 46 25.26 -2.38 3.93
N VAL A 47 25.32 -3.70 4.10
CA VAL A 47 26.56 -4.45 4.17
C VAL A 47 26.53 -5.57 3.13
N PHE A 48 27.67 -6.20 2.86
CA PHE A 48 27.73 -7.29 1.91
C PHE A 48 28.66 -8.41 2.36
N PHE A 49 28.34 -9.62 1.94
CA PHE A 49 29.19 -10.80 2.10
C PHE A 49 29.55 -11.36 0.74
N ASP A 50 30.84 -11.52 0.53
CA ASP A 50 31.39 -12.23 -0.61
C ASP A 50 31.43 -13.71 -0.26
N VAL A 51 30.66 -14.52 -0.99
CA VAL A 51 30.48 -15.95 -0.69
C VAL A 51 31.20 -16.79 -1.74
N ASP A 52 32.04 -17.70 -1.26
CA ASP A 52 32.74 -18.70 -2.03
C ASP A 52 32.42 -20.09 -1.47
N ILE A 53 32.14 -21.08 -2.33
CA ILE A 53 31.96 -22.48 -1.96
C ILE A 53 32.97 -23.31 -2.72
N ASP A 54 33.71 -24.17 -2.02
CA ASP A 54 34.75 -25.03 -2.60
C ASP A 54 35.76 -24.24 -3.46
N GLY A 55 36.09 -23.01 -3.03
CA GLY A 55 37.00 -22.10 -3.75
C GLY A 55 36.40 -21.45 -5.01
N GLN A 56 35.13 -21.71 -5.32
CA GLN A 56 34.42 -21.07 -6.41
C GLN A 56 33.65 -19.86 -5.92
N ARG A 57 33.88 -18.72 -6.57
CA ARG A 57 33.16 -17.47 -6.31
C ARG A 57 31.68 -17.63 -6.68
N LEU A 58 30.79 -17.63 -5.69
CA LEU A 58 29.33 -17.66 -5.94
C LEU A 58 28.74 -16.26 -6.13
N GLY A 59 29.38 -15.26 -5.53
CA GLY A 59 29.00 -13.86 -5.71
C GLY A 59 28.92 -13.10 -4.40
N ARG A 60 28.05 -12.09 -4.38
CA ARG A 60 27.90 -11.13 -3.28
C ARG A 60 26.46 -11.09 -2.79
N ILE A 61 26.27 -11.34 -1.51
CA ILE A 61 25.00 -11.13 -0.81
C ILE A 61 25.00 -9.70 -0.27
N VAL A 62 24.03 -8.87 -0.65
CA VAL A 62 23.86 -7.52 -0.08
C VAL A 62 22.71 -7.54 0.91
N ILE A 63 22.95 -7.06 2.12
CA ILE A 63 22.01 -7.07 3.23
C ILE A 63 21.67 -5.62 3.57
N GLY A 64 20.38 -5.28 3.51
CA GLY A 64 19.86 -4.01 4.04
C GLY A 64 19.62 -4.11 5.54
N LEU A 65 19.96 -3.05 6.27
CA LEU A 65 19.81 -2.94 7.71
C LEU A 65 18.84 -1.82 8.05
N TYR A 66 17.97 -2.06 9.04
CA TYR A 66 16.94 -1.12 9.48
C TYR A 66 17.40 -0.33 10.70
N GLY A 67 18.30 0.63 10.51
CA GLY A 67 18.90 1.42 11.58
C GLY A 67 17.90 2.27 12.35
N GLN A 68 16.77 2.65 11.75
CA GLN A 68 15.69 3.33 12.48
C GLN A 68 14.95 2.42 13.47
N VAL A 69 14.94 1.10 13.19
CA VAL A 69 14.24 0.12 14.05
C VAL A 69 15.18 -0.41 15.14
N VAL A 70 16.43 -0.71 14.80
CA VAL A 70 17.42 -1.31 15.71
C VAL A 70 18.82 -0.67 15.59
N PRO A 71 18.99 0.62 15.94
CA PRO A 71 20.21 1.39 15.62
C PRO A 71 21.48 0.80 16.21
N LYS A 72 21.45 0.38 17.47
CA LYS A 72 22.63 -0.19 18.15
C LYS A 72 23.07 -1.51 17.52
N THR A 73 22.11 -2.35 17.12
CA THR A 73 22.39 -3.63 16.48
C THR A 73 22.93 -3.44 15.06
N VAL A 74 22.36 -2.50 14.31
CA VAL A 74 22.85 -2.13 12.99
C VAL A 74 24.29 -1.65 13.06
N GLU A 75 24.60 -0.75 14.00
CA GLU A 75 25.97 -0.23 14.15
C GLU A 75 26.97 -1.33 14.52
N ASN A 76 26.62 -2.19 15.49
CA ASN A 76 27.46 -3.34 15.84
C ASN A 76 27.68 -4.28 14.66
N PHE A 77 26.64 -4.57 13.87
CA PHE A 77 26.75 -5.47 12.72
C PHE A 77 27.58 -4.85 11.59
N ARG A 78 27.36 -3.56 11.31
CA ARG A 78 28.16 -2.77 10.36
C ARG A 78 29.65 -2.83 10.74
N ALA A 79 29.97 -2.55 12.00
CA ALA A 79 31.31 -2.63 12.57
C ALA A 79 31.94 -4.03 12.40
N LEU A 80 31.21 -5.09 12.72
CA LEU A 80 31.66 -6.47 12.53
C LEU A 80 31.95 -6.82 11.06
N CYS A 81 31.19 -6.26 10.12
CA CYS A 81 31.40 -6.49 8.69
C CYS A 81 32.62 -5.72 8.16
N THR A 82 32.93 -4.54 8.71
CA THR A 82 34.04 -3.69 8.24
C THR A 82 35.34 -3.84 9.02
N GLY A 83 35.30 -4.51 10.18
CA GLY A 83 36.47 -4.67 11.06
C GLY A 83 36.88 -3.38 11.78
N THR A 84 35.91 -2.49 12.02
CA THR A 84 36.09 -1.20 12.72
C THR A 84 35.33 -1.21 14.04
#